data_AF-K1S8K6-F1
#
_entry.id   AF-K1S8K6-F1
#
_cell.length_a   1.000
_cell.length_b   1.000
_cell.length_c   1.000
_cell.angle_alpha   90.00
_cell.angle_beta   90.00
_cell.angle_gamma   90.00
#
_symmetry.space_group_name_H-M   'P 1'
#
loop_
_entity.id
_entity.type
_entity.pdbx_description
1 polymer ?
#
loop_
_entity_poly.entity_id
_entity_poly.type
_entity_poly.pdbx_seq_one_letter_code
_entity_poly.pdbx_strand_id
1 'polypeptide(L)'
;AKTVYLATDPDREGEAIAWHLAHILEIPEDSVCRVTFNEITKETVQQSIKKPRKIDMNLTNAQQARRVLDRIVGYKISPLLWKKVKPGLSAGRVQSVAVKLIVDRENEIRNFVPEEYWNIYAILLDEKSNKEFEARLYGKGSKKIELHKKEEVDEILENIKGGKYIVTDVKRGEKKRTPAPPFTTSTMQQEASRKLGFTLKRTMSVAQG
;
A
#
# COMPACT_ATOMS: atom_id res chain seq x y z
N ALA A 1 -36.88 -20.67 17.42
CA ALA A 1 -37.17 -20.12 16.07
C ALA A 1 -37.44 -21.27 15.11
N LYS A 2 -38.27 -21.10 14.07
CA LYS A 2 -38.55 -22.16 13.07
C LYS A 2 -37.43 -22.32 12.02
N THR A 3 -36.64 -21.27 11.79
CA THR A 3 -35.53 -21.23 10.84
C THR A 3 -34.47 -20.27 11.35
N VAL A 4 -33.19 -20.62 11.22
CA VAL A 4 -32.05 -19.81 11.66
C VAL A 4 -31.24 -19.39 10.44
N TYR A 5 -30.93 -18.09 10.33
CA TYR A 5 -30.06 -17.55 9.30
C TYR A 5 -28.80 -16.95 9.92
N LEU A 6 -27.64 -17.34 9.39
CA LEU A 6 -26.32 -16.88 9.77
C LEU A 6 -25.84 -15.86 8.74
N ALA A 7 -25.92 -14.58 9.11
CA ALA A 7 -25.69 -13.43 8.24
C ALA A 7 -24.38 -12.69 8.58
N THR A 8 -23.29 -13.44 8.75
CA THR A 8 -21.94 -12.88 8.96
C THR A 8 -21.32 -12.37 7.66
N ASP A 9 -20.25 -11.59 7.76
CA ASP A 9 -19.55 -11.00 6.61
C ASP A 9 -19.14 -12.04 5.54
N PRO A 10 -19.09 -11.65 4.26
CA PRO A 10 -18.85 -12.56 3.13
C PRO A 10 -17.36 -12.88 2.94
N ASP A 11 -16.61 -13.08 4.02
CA ASP A 11 -15.20 -13.49 3.99
C ASP A 11 -14.97 -14.79 4.78
N ARG A 12 -13.73 -15.28 4.78
CA ARG A 12 -13.39 -16.52 5.50
C ARG A 12 -13.51 -16.41 7.03
N GLU A 13 -13.36 -15.21 7.60
CA GLU A 13 -13.49 -15.00 9.05
C GLU A 13 -14.97 -15.06 9.42
N GLY A 14 -15.83 -14.39 8.65
CA GLY A 14 -17.30 -14.48 8.75
C GLY A 14 -17.81 -15.90 8.54
N GLU A 15 -17.24 -16.67 7.61
CA GLU A 15 -17.59 -18.08 7.41
C GLU A 15 -17.23 -18.94 8.63
N ALA A 16 -16.04 -18.76 9.19
CA ALA A 16 -15.62 -19.47 10.41
C ALA A 16 -16.49 -19.11 11.62
N ILE A 17 -16.92 -17.85 11.76
CA ILE A 17 -17.87 -17.43 12.79
C ILE A 17 -19.22 -18.11 12.59
N ALA A 18 -19.75 -18.14 11.35
CA ALA A 18 -20.99 -18.83 11.04
C ALA A 18 -20.88 -20.33 11.38
N TRP A 19 -19.78 -20.98 11.03
CA TRP A 19 -19.54 -22.38 11.38
C TRP A 19 -19.51 -22.62 12.89
N HIS A 20 -18.78 -21.78 13.64
CA HIS A 20 -18.75 -21.88 15.10
C HIS A 20 -20.14 -21.67 15.73
N LEU A 21 -20.92 -20.70 15.23
CA LEU A 21 -22.30 -20.49 15.69
C LEU A 21 -23.21 -21.68 15.38
N ALA A 22 -23.13 -22.23 14.16
CA ALA A 22 -23.88 -23.42 13.79
C ALA A 22 -23.57 -24.60 14.71
N HIS A 23 -22.29 -24.81 15.02
CA HIS A 23 -21.86 -25.87 15.92
C HIS A 23 -22.37 -25.67 17.36
N ILE A 24 -22.26 -24.45 17.91
CA ILE A 24 -22.72 -24.12 19.27
C ILE A 24 -24.25 -24.21 19.39
N LEU A 25 -24.96 -23.88 18.32
CA LEU A 25 -26.43 -23.92 18.26
C LEU A 25 -26.97 -25.28 17.80
N GLU A 26 -26.10 -26.28 17.65
CA GLU A 26 -26.46 -27.65 17.21
C GLU A 26 -27.25 -27.67 15.88
N ILE A 27 -26.94 -26.74 14.98
CA ILE A 27 -27.53 -26.69 13.65
C ILE A 27 -26.90 -27.81 12.80
N PRO A 28 -27.70 -28.68 12.14
CA PRO A 28 -27.15 -29.74 11.28
C PRO A 28 -26.25 -29.17 10.19
N GLU A 29 -25.12 -29.81 9.92
CA GLU A 29 -24.10 -29.32 8.96
C GLU A 29 -24.65 -29.11 7.54
N ASP A 30 -25.63 -29.91 7.14
CA ASP A 30 -26.31 -29.82 5.86
C ASP A 30 -27.37 -28.72 5.78
N SER A 31 -27.59 -27.96 6.86
CA SER A 31 -28.61 -26.92 6.90
C SER A 31 -28.26 -25.74 6.01
N VAL A 32 -29.23 -25.35 5.19
CA VAL A 32 -29.14 -24.16 4.34
C VAL A 32 -29.44 -22.91 5.17
N CYS A 33 -28.49 -22.52 5.99
CA CYS A 33 -28.64 -21.46 6.99
C CYS A 33 -27.75 -20.23 6.74
N ARG A 34 -26.83 -20.26 5.77
CA ARG A 34 -25.87 -19.18 5.52
C ARG A 34 -26.41 -18.14 4.53
N VAL A 35 -26.33 -16.87 4.89
CA VAL A 35 -26.75 -15.74 4.03
C VAL A 35 -25.62 -14.72 3.93
N THR A 36 -25.20 -14.36 2.72
CA THR A 36 -24.09 -13.42 2.46
C THR A 36 -24.53 -12.26 1.60
N PHE A 37 -24.05 -11.05 1.90
CA PHE A 37 -24.25 -9.84 1.11
C PHE A 37 -23.00 -8.96 1.17
N ASN A 38 -22.72 -8.22 0.10
CA ASN A 38 -21.58 -7.30 0.02
C ASN A 38 -21.95 -5.85 0.42
N GLU A 39 -23.24 -5.57 0.53
CA GLU A 39 -23.78 -4.27 0.89
C GLU A 39 -25.05 -4.43 1.72
N ILE A 40 -25.33 -3.47 2.61
CA ILE A 40 -26.50 -3.49 3.49
C ILE A 40 -27.57 -2.58 2.89
N THR A 41 -28.18 -3.03 1.79
CA THR A 41 -29.34 -2.38 1.14
C THR A 41 -30.58 -3.27 1.28
N LYS A 42 -31.77 -2.66 1.28
CA LYS A 42 -33.04 -3.40 1.44
C LYS A 42 -33.18 -4.50 0.39
N GLU A 43 -32.86 -4.16 -0.85
CA GLU A 43 -32.95 -5.05 -2.01
C GLU A 43 -31.98 -6.22 -1.86
N THR A 44 -30.70 -5.94 -1.54
CA THR A 44 -29.66 -6.98 -1.41
C THR A 44 -29.93 -7.91 -0.23
N VAL A 45 -30.36 -7.39 0.92
CA VAL A 45 -30.70 -8.23 2.09
C VAL A 45 -31.90 -9.13 1.77
N GLN A 46 -32.96 -8.59 1.17
CA GLN A 46 -34.14 -9.38 0.79
C GLN A 46 -33.81 -10.46 -0.24
N GLN A 47 -32.96 -10.17 -1.23
CA GLN A 47 -32.51 -11.15 -2.21
C GLN A 47 -31.65 -12.24 -1.56
N SER A 48 -30.78 -11.88 -0.63
CA SER A 48 -29.87 -12.82 0.04
C SER A 48 -30.63 -13.81 0.92
N ILE A 49 -31.67 -13.35 1.63
CA ILE A 49 -32.53 -14.23 2.45
C ILE A 49 -33.32 -15.24 1.58
N LYS A 50 -33.65 -14.87 0.33
CA LYS A 50 -34.33 -15.78 -0.62
C LYS A 50 -33.41 -16.87 -1.18
N LYS A 51 -32.09 -16.69 -1.07
CA LYS A 51 -31.07 -17.61 -1.61
C LYS A 51 -30.05 -18.00 -0.53
N PRO A 52 -30.48 -18.62 0.58
CA PRO A 52 -29.54 -19.10 1.57
C PRO A 52 -28.71 -20.25 0.97
N ARG A 53 -27.51 -20.46 1.50
CA ARG A 53 -26.62 -21.56 1.12
C ARG A 53 -26.18 -22.36 2.36
N LYS A 54 -25.49 -23.47 2.11
CA LYS A 54 -24.76 -24.18 3.17
C LYS A 54 -23.49 -23.41 3.54
N ILE A 55 -22.97 -23.67 4.72
CA ILE A 55 -21.66 -23.17 5.14
C ILE A 55 -20.58 -23.79 4.25
N ASP A 56 -19.65 -22.97 3.78
CA ASP A 56 -18.54 -23.39 2.93
C ASP A 56 -17.39 -23.87 3.81
N MET A 57 -17.26 -25.19 3.91
CA MET A 57 -16.21 -25.82 4.71
C MET A 57 -14.80 -25.54 4.19
N ASN A 58 -14.61 -25.21 2.91
CA ASN A 58 -13.28 -24.86 2.40
C ASN A 58 -12.82 -23.50 2.96
N LEU A 59 -13.72 -22.52 3.02
CA LEU A 59 -13.44 -21.21 3.62
C LEU A 59 -13.21 -21.33 5.13
N THR A 60 -14.02 -22.12 5.83
CA THR A 60 -13.83 -22.41 7.26
C THR A 60 -12.47 -23.08 7.51
N ASN A 61 -12.15 -24.15 6.77
CA ASN A 61 -10.89 -24.86 6.91
C ASN A 61 -9.68 -23.98 6.58
N ALA A 62 -9.79 -23.09 5.60
CA ALA A 62 -8.75 -22.11 5.30
C ALA A 62 -8.50 -21.13 6.46
N GLN A 63 -9.57 -20.66 7.12
CA GLN A 63 -9.46 -19.80 8.30
C GLN A 63 -8.85 -20.56 9.48
N GLN A 64 -9.29 -21.79 9.74
CA GLN A 64 -8.76 -22.63 10.81
C GLN A 64 -7.28 -22.95 10.59
N ALA A 65 -6.89 -23.34 9.38
CA ALA A 65 -5.49 -23.60 9.02
C ALA A 65 -4.60 -22.37 9.29
N ARG A 66 -5.05 -21.17 8.88
CA ARG A 66 -4.36 -19.91 9.20
C ARG A 66 -4.23 -19.71 10.72
N ARG A 67 -5.32 -19.88 11.48
CA ARG A 67 -5.34 -19.70 12.93
C ARG A 67 -4.39 -20.66 13.64
N VAL A 68 -4.37 -21.93 13.23
CA VAL A 68 -3.45 -22.96 13.76
C VAL A 68 -2.00 -22.61 13.42
N LEU A 69 -1.71 -22.24 12.17
CA LEU A 69 -0.38 -21.86 11.72
C LEU A 69 0.18 -20.68 12.52
N ASP A 70 -0.61 -19.61 12.65
CA ASP A 70 -0.21 -18.42 13.41
C ASP A 70 0.01 -18.78 14.89
N ARG A 71 -0.75 -19.75 15.43
CA ARG A 71 -0.56 -20.24 16.80
C ARG A 71 0.71 -21.07 16.99
N ILE A 72 1.05 -21.93 16.03
CA ILE A 72 2.28 -22.73 16.06
C ILE A 72 3.49 -21.79 16.08
N VAL A 73 3.53 -20.80 15.18
CA VAL A 73 4.62 -19.82 15.12
C VAL A 73 4.72 -19.04 16.44
N GLY A 74 3.60 -18.52 16.94
CA GLY A 74 3.56 -17.78 18.19
C GLY A 74 4.09 -18.59 19.38
N TYR A 75 3.60 -19.82 19.58
CA TYR A 75 3.99 -20.64 20.74
C TYR A 75 5.38 -21.26 20.63
N LYS A 76 5.85 -21.59 19.42
CA LYS A 76 7.17 -22.21 19.26
C LYS A 76 8.30 -21.18 19.24
N ILE A 77 8.08 -20.01 18.62
CA ILE A 77 9.15 -19.02 18.41
C ILE A 77 9.21 -17.99 19.54
N SER A 78 8.10 -17.56 20.13
CA SER A 78 8.15 -16.53 21.20
C SER A 78 9.03 -16.94 22.40
N PRO A 79 8.98 -18.18 22.92
CA PRO A 79 9.87 -18.60 24.01
C PRO A 79 11.36 -18.54 23.65
N LEU A 80 11.70 -18.75 22.37
CA LEU A 80 13.07 -18.59 21.89
C LEU A 80 13.51 -17.13 21.92
N LEU A 81 12.64 -16.21 21.47
CA LEU A 81 12.88 -14.77 21.54
C LEU A 81 13.06 -14.29 22.99
N TRP A 82 12.31 -14.85 23.94
CA TRP A 82 12.47 -14.51 25.36
C TRP A 82 13.84 -14.88 25.90
N LYS A 83 14.34 -16.07 25.53
CA LYS A 83 15.64 -16.58 25.95
C LYS A 83 16.82 -15.87 25.29
N LYS A 84 16.67 -15.40 24.05
CA LYS A 84 17.77 -14.90 23.21
C LYS A 84 17.78 -13.39 23.00
N VAL A 85 16.66 -12.70 23.19
CA VAL A 85 16.53 -11.28 22.89
C VAL A 85 15.98 -10.52 24.10
N LYS A 86 14.69 -10.69 24.43
CA LYS A 86 14.04 -10.01 25.56
C LYS A 86 12.76 -10.74 25.97
N PRO A 87 12.52 -10.95 27.28
CA PRO A 87 11.24 -11.45 27.77
C PRO A 87 10.06 -10.57 27.33
N GLY A 88 8.93 -11.20 27.02
CA GLY A 88 7.70 -10.51 26.61
C GLY A 88 7.58 -10.17 25.12
N LEU A 89 8.59 -10.49 24.29
CA LEU A 89 8.48 -10.35 22.83
C LEU A 89 7.54 -11.39 22.22
N SER A 90 6.80 -11.01 21.18
CA SER A 90 5.95 -11.95 20.43
C SER A 90 6.52 -12.19 19.04
N ALA A 91 6.50 -13.46 18.62
CA ALA A 91 6.77 -13.84 17.25
C ALA A 91 5.47 -13.90 16.45
N GLY A 92 5.45 -13.27 15.28
CA GLY A 92 4.29 -13.29 14.39
C GLY A 92 4.72 -13.59 12.98
N ARG A 93 4.13 -14.63 12.37
CA ARG A 93 4.52 -15.12 11.03
C ARG A 93 4.58 -14.02 9.97
N VAL A 94 3.59 -13.14 9.94
CA VAL A 94 3.51 -12.00 8.99
C VAL A 94 4.14 -10.73 9.58
N GLN A 95 3.99 -10.51 10.88
CA GLN A 95 4.51 -9.31 11.55
C GLN A 95 6.03 -9.22 11.48
N SER A 96 6.74 -10.33 11.67
CA SER A 96 8.21 -10.36 11.59
C SER A 96 8.72 -10.02 10.19
N VAL A 97 8.00 -10.41 9.14
CA VAL A 97 8.35 -10.04 7.75
C VAL A 97 8.12 -8.54 7.52
N ALA A 98 7.01 -7.98 8.01
CA ALA A 98 6.76 -6.54 7.93
C ALA A 98 7.83 -5.72 8.67
N VAL A 99 8.23 -6.15 9.87
CA VAL A 99 9.34 -5.52 10.62
C VAL A 99 10.65 -5.64 9.84
N LYS A 100 10.92 -6.79 9.21
CA LYS A 100 12.11 -6.97 8.37
C LYS A 100 12.16 -5.93 7.25
N LEU A 101 11.06 -5.69 6.54
CA LEU A 101 11.04 -4.67 5.46
C LEU A 101 11.41 -3.27 5.96
N ILE A 102 10.97 -2.91 7.17
CA ILE A 102 11.32 -1.62 7.78
C ILE A 102 12.80 -1.59 8.17
N VAL A 103 13.30 -2.67 8.78
CA VAL A 103 14.71 -2.79 9.16
C VAL A 103 15.64 -2.78 7.95
N ASP A 104 15.28 -3.46 6.86
CA ASP A 104 16.04 -3.46 5.62
C ASP A 104 16.15 -2.03 5.06
N ARG A 105 15.04 -1.29 4.98
CA ARG A 105 15.03 0.12 4.55
C ARG A 105 15.86 1.02 5.48
N GLU A 106 15.76 0.82 6.78
CA GLU A 106 16.55 1.57 7.76
C GLU A 106 18.06 1.30 7.59
N ASN A 107 18.45 0.06 7.29
CA ASN A 107 19.83 -0.29 7.00
C ASN A 107 20.31 0.32 5.67
N GLU A 108 19.46 0.36 4.64
CA GLU A 108 19.76 1.08 3.39
C GLU A 108 20.07 2.56 3.66
N ILE A 109 19.27 3.21 4.52
CA ILE A 109 19.48 4.63 4.90
C ILE A 109 20.79 4.80 5.68
N ARG A 110 21.09 3.91 6.64
CA ARG A 110 22.33 4.00 7.45
C ARG A 110 23.60 3.76 6.64
N ASN A 111 23.52 2.88 5.65
CA ASN A 111 24.64 2.54 4.77
C ASN A 111 24.75 3.47 3.56
N PHE A 112 23.82 4.42 3.41
CA PHE A 112 23.87 5.40 2.33
C PHE A 112 25.02 6.37 2.56
N VAL A 113 25.98 6.38 1.63
CA VAL A 113 27.08 7.35 1.59
C VAL A 113 26.63 8.47 0.64
N PRO A 114 26.33 9.68 1.14
CA PRO A 114 25.91 10.79 0.29
C PRO A 114 27.04 11.20 -0.65
N GLU A 115 26.72 11.31 -1.94
CA GLU A 115 27.62 11.85 -2.94
C GLU A 115 27.22 13.29 -3.26
N GLU A 116 28.21 14.18 -3.27
CA GLU A 116 28.00 15.57 -3.65
C GLU A 116 27.70 15.65 -5.15
N TYR A 117 26.66 16.41 -5.50
CA TYR A 117 26.38 16.73 -6.88
C TYR A 117 25.81 18.15 -7.02
N TRP A 118 26.10 18.79 -8.14
CA TRP A 118 25.70 20.16 -8.42
C TRP A 118 24.79 20.22 -9.64
N ASN A 119 23.84 21.17 -9.59
CA ASN A 119 22.98 21.51 -10.71
C ASN A 119 23.19 22.99 -11.04
N ILE A 120 23.35 23.29 -12.33
CA ILE A 120 23.41 24.66 -12.82
C ILE A 120 22.07 24.97 -13.47
N TYR A 121 21.45 26.06 -13.01
CA TYR A 121 20.19 26.57 -13.53
C TYR A 121 20.42 27.95 -14.16
N ALA A 122 19.73 28.23 -15.25
CA ALA A 122 19.70 29.52 -15.93
C ALA A 122 18.24 29.99 -16.05
N ILE A 123 17.98 31.25 -15.68
CA ILE A 123 16.70 31.90 -15.95
C ILE A 123 16.83 32.57 -17.32
N LEU A 124 16.03 32.11 -18.28
CA LEU A 124 16.06 32.57 -19.66
C LEU A 124 14.77 33.31 -19.99
N LEU A 125 14.89 34.44 -20.67
CA LEU A 125 13.77 35.21 -21.19
C LEU A 125 13.57 34.86 -22.67
N ASP A 126 12.37 34.44 -23.03
CA ASP A 126 11.97 34.38 -24.44
C ASP A 126 11.57 35.78 -24.91
N GLU A 127 12.42 36.40 -25.73
CA GLU A 127 12.20 37.75 -26.28
C GLU A 127 10.88 37.88 -27.07
N LYS A 128 10.35 36.79 -27.64
CA LYS A 128 9.11 36.84 -28.44
C LYS A 128 7.86 36.82 -27.58
N SER A 129 7.85 36.03 -26.51
CA SER A 129 6.69 35.88 -25.62
C SER A 129 6.79 36.70 -24.34
N ASN A 130 7.95 37.30 -24.07
CA ASN A 130 8.30 38.02 -22.85
C ASN A 130 8.06 37.16 -21.59
N LYS A 131 8.32 35.86 -21.69
CA LYS A 131 8.15 34.90 -20.59
C LYS A 131 9.51 34.38 -20.15
N GLU A 132 9.69 34.33 -18.84
CA GLU A 132 10.85 33.71 -18.22
C GLU A 132 10.59 32.21 -18.00
N PHE A 133 11.64 31.42 -18.15
CA PHE A 133 11.63 30.01 -17.79
C PHE A 133 12.99 29.57 -17.26
N GLU A 134 12.98 28.55 -16.41
CA GLU A 134 14.19 27.94 -15.87
C GLU A 134 14.68 26.84 -16.81
N ALA A 135 15.97 26.90 -17.16
CA ALA A 135 16.67 25.85 -17.89
C ALA A 135 17.74 25.22 -16.98
N ARG A 136 17.72 23.90 -16.88
CA ARG A 136 18.77 23.12 -16.19
C ARG A 136 19.83 22.68 -17.18
N LEU A 137 21.10 22.83 -16.81
CA LEU A 137 22.21 22.30 -17.60
C LEU A 137 22.07 20.78 -17.76
N TYR A 138 22.07 20.33 -19.01
CA TYR A 138 22.04 18.90 -19.33
C TYR A 138 23.46 18.30 -19.42
N GLY A 139 24.41 19.04 -19.99
CA GLY A 139 25.81 18.63 -20.16
C GLY A 139 26.49 19.34 -21.33
N LYS A 140 27.66 18.86 -21.74
CA LYS A 140 28.45 19.42 -22.86
C LYS A 140 28.17 18.62 -24.12
N GLY A 141 27.47 19.22 -25.09
CA GLY A 141 27.03 18.55 -26.31
C GLY A 141 25.89 17.56 -26.06
N SER A 142 26.02 16.32 -26.55
CA SER A 142 25.03 15.25 -26.41
C SER A 142 25.26 14.31 -25.21
N LYS A 143 26.28 14.57 -24.38
CA LYS A 143 26.56 13.77 -23.18
C LYS A 143 26.04 14.46 -21.94
N LYS A 144 25.24 13.73 -21.15
CA LYS A 144 24.85 14.14 -19.80
C LYS A 144 26.09 14.18 -18.91
N ILE A 145 26.28 15.27 -18.17
CA ILE A 145 27.37 15.45 -17.20
C ILE A 145 26.77 15.55 -15.82
N GLU A 146 27.37 14.85 -14.86
CA GLU A 146 27.08 14.98 -13.43
C GLU A 146 28.27 15.70 -12.81
N LEU A 147 27.99 16.78 -12.07
CA LEU A 147 29.00 17.67 -11.51
C LEU A 147 29.17 17.30 -10.06
N HIS A 148 30.36 16.90 -9.64
CA HIS A 148 30.63 16.40 -8.28
C HIS A 148 31.51 17.33 -7.46
N LYS A 149 32.10 18.35 -8.10
CA LYS A 149 33.03 19.28 -7.45
C LYS A 149 32.72 20.72 -7.83
N LYS A 150 33.05 21.63 -6.92
CA LYS A 150 32.87 23.08 -7.14
C LYS A 150 33.69 23.59 -8.32
N GLU A 151 34.91 23.09 -8.52
CA GLU A 151 35.79 23.53 -9.60
C GLU A 151 35.17 23.27 -10.99
N GLU A 152 34.47 22.13 -11.14
CA GLU A 152 33.75 21.79 -12.38
C GLU A 152 32.59 22.76 -12.64
N VAL A 153 31.91 23.19 -11.57
CA VAL A 153 30.83 24.17 -11.65
C VAL A 153 31.38 25.54 -12.05
N ASP A 154 32.46 25.99 -11.39
CA ASP A 154 33.07 27.29 -11.64
C ASP A 154 33.60 27.39 -13.08
N GLU A 155 34.26 26.34 -13.59
CA GLU A 155 34.72 26.28 -14.98
C GLU A 155 33.56 26.40 -15.99
N ILE A 156 32.43 25.73 -15.71
CA ILE A 156 31.26 25.83 -16.58
C ILE A 156 30.63 27.22 -16.49
N LEU A 157 30.50 27.78 -15.29
CA LEU A 157 29.96 29.12 -15.09
C LEU A 157 30.79 30.17 -15.82
N GLU A 158 32.12 30.06 -15.84
CA GLU A 158 32.98 30.93 -16.64
C GLU A 158 32.76 30.76 -18.14
N ASN A 159 32.66 29.52 -18.63
CA ASN A 159 32.44 29.24 -20.05
C ASN A 159 31.09 29.71 -20.59
N ILE A 160 30.05 29.76 -19.75
CA ILE A 160 28.70 30.21 -20.16
C ILE A 160 28.45 31.70 -19.91
N LYS A 161 29.32 32.40 -19.16
CA LYS A 161 29.19 33.85 -18.92
C LYS A 161 29.22 34.61 -20.26
N GLY A 162 28.12 35.30 -20.55
CA GLY A 162 27.94 36.04 -21.81
C GLY A 162 27.65 35.18 -23.04
N GLY A 163 27.42 33.86 -22.86
CA GLY A 163 27.01 32.96 -23.93
C GLY A 163 25.61 33.27 -24.46
N LYS A 164 25.38 33.04 -25.75
CA LYS A 164 24.05 33.11 -26.36
C LYS A 164 23.33 31.77 -26.22
N TYR A 165 22.13 31.79 -25.67
CA TYR A 165 21.29 30.60 -25.52
C TYR A 165 20.40 30.43 -26.75
N ILE A 166 20.52 29.29 -27.45
CA ILE A 166 19.78 29.00 -28.67
C ILE A 166 18.99 27.71 -28.46
N VAL A 167 17.69 27.75 -28.75
CA VAL A 167 16.83 26.57 -28.73
C VAL A 167 17.15 25.70 -29.95
N THR A 168 17.62 24.47 -29.71
CA THR A 168 18.00 23.52 -30.78
C THR A 168 16.87 22.57 -31.16
N ASP A 169 16.03 22.17 -30.20
CA ASP A 169 14.93 21.22 -30.42
C ASP A 169 13.76 21.53 -29.47
N VAL A 170 12.52 21.34 -29.97
CA VAL A 170 11.29 21.51 -29.19
C VAL A 170 10.38 20.33 -29.45
N LYS A 171 10.26 19.43 -28.47
CA LYS A 171 9.33 18.31 -28.53
C LYS A 171 8.01 18.65 -27.86
N ARG A 172 6.93 18.57 -28.61
CA ARG A 172 5.55 18.70 -28.10
C ARG A 172 4.88 17.34 -28.15
N GLY A 173 4.28 16.94 -27.04
CA GLY A 173 3.55 15.68 -26.93
C GLY A 173 2.30 15.86 -26.12
N GLU A 174 1.21 15.23 -26.56
CA GLU A 174 -0.03 15.16 -25.78
C GLU A 174 0.01 13.95 -24.86
N LYS A 175 -0.31 14.13 -23.58
CA LYS A 175 -0.42 13.04 -22.61
C LYS A 175 -1.85 12.94 -22.13
N LYS A 176 -2.52 11.83 -22.45
CA LYS A 176 -3.84 11.50 -21.87
C LYS A 176 -3.65 10.94 -20.47
N ARG A 177 -4.44 11.43 -19.51
CA ARG A 177 -4.49 10.91 -18.14
C ARG A 177 -5.88 10.31 -17.91
N THR A 178 -5.95 9.01 -17.70
CA THR A 178 -7.19 8.32 -17.35
C THR A 178 -7.49 8.43 -15.85
N PRO A 179 -8.77 8.40 -15.45
CA PRO A 179 -9.14 8.31 -14.04
C PRO A 179 -8.54 7.09 -13.35
N ALA A 180 -8.35 7.18 -12.03
CA ALA A 180 -7.95 6.04 -11.23
C ALA A 180 -9.10 5.03 -11.10
N PRO A 181 -8.80 3.72 -10.94
CA PRO A 181 -9.83 2.72 -10.69
C PRO A 181 -10.55 2.96 -9.35
N PRO A 182 -11.74 2.35 -9.15
CA PRO A 182 -12.40 2.33 -7.85
C PRO A 182 -11.49 1.77 -6.75
N PHE A 183 -11.76 2.20 -5.51
CA PHE A 183 -10.92 1.79 -4.39
C PHE A 183 -11.07 0.31 -4.05
N THR A 184 -9.93 -0.34 -3.88
CA THR A 184 -9.77 -1.55 -3.05
C THR A 184 -9.31 -1.17 -1.65
N THR A 185 -9.34 -2.11 -0.70
CA THR A 185 -8.91 -1.87 0.70
C THR A 185 -7.52 -1.24 0.78
N SER A 186 -6.55 -1.72 -0.01
CA SER A 186 -5.17 -1.21 0.02
C SER A 186 -5.06 0.22 -0.52
N THR A 187 -5.70 0.50 -1.66
CA THR A 187 -5.69 1.84 -2.28
C THR A 187 -6.46 2.87 -1.45
N MET A 188 -7.57 2.47 -0.82
CA MET A 188 -8.32 3.31 0.12
C MET A 188 -7.46 3.69 1.32
N GLN A 189 -6.78 2.72 1.96
CA GLN A 189 -5.89 2.98 3.09
C GLN A 189 -4.73 3.91 2.73
N GLN A 190 -4.13 3.72 1.55
CA GLN A 190 -3.04 4.57 1.06
C GLN A 190 -3.52 6.02 0.82
N GLU A 191 -4.64 6.19 0.14
CA GLU A 191 -5.17 7.52 -0.18
C GLU A 191 -5.70 8.24 1.07
N ALA A 192 -6.33 7.53 2.01
CA ALA A 192 -6.77 8.10 3.28
C ALA A 192 -5.57 8.56 4.14
N SER A 193 -4.48 7.79 4.17
CA SER A 193 -3.24 8.22 4.82
C SER A 193 -2.66 9.46 4.15
N ARG A 194 -2.53 9.45 2.81
CA ARG A 194 -1.90 10.53 2.03
C ARG A 194 -2.70 11.84 2.03
N LYS A 195 -4.03 11.76 1.91
CA LYS A 195 -4.90 12.94 1.73
C LYS A 195 -5.57 13.42 3.01
N LEU A 196 -5.90 12.50 3.92
CA LEU A 196 -6.66 12.81 5.14
C LEU A 196 -5.82 12.65 6.41
N GLY A 197 -4.57 12.18 6.31
CA GLY A 197 -3.71 11.93 7.46
C GLY A 197 -4.22 10.81 8.38
N PHE A 198 -5.11 9.94 7.88
CA PHE A 198 -5.69 8.88 8.70
C PHE A 198 -4.72 7.71 8.86
N THR A 199 -4.64 7.18 10.08
CA THR A 199 -4.00 5.89 10.30
C THR A 199 -4.82 4.78 9.63
N LEU A 200 -4.18 3.65 9.30
CA LEU A 200 -4.87 2.50 8.70
C LEU A 200 -6.03 2.03 9.60
N LYS A 201 -5.81 1.99 10.92
CA LYS A 201 -6.84 1.62 11.90
C LYS A 201 -8.03 2.57 11.86
N ARG A 202 -7.79 3.89 11.84
CA ARG A 202 -8.88 4.87 11.75
C ARG A 202 -9.65 4.73 10.44
N THR A 203 -8.96 4.54 9.32
CA THR A 203 -9.57 4.35 8.01
C THR A 203 -10.51 3.14 8.01
N MET A 204 -10.05 1.99 8.52
CA MET A 204 -10.87 0.79 8.59
C MET A 204 -12.03 0.92 9.58
N SER A 205 -11.82 1.58 10.72
CA SER A 205 -12.90 1.83 11.68
C SER A 205 -14.01 2.68 11.08
N VAL A 206 -13.67 3.74 10.35
CA VAL A 206 -14.67 4.58 9.67
C VAL A 206 -15.35 3.84 8.52
N ALA A 207 -14.61 2.99 7.80
CA ALA A 207 -15.18 2.18 6.71
C ALA A 207 -16.13 1.08 7.23
N GLN A 208 -15.90 0.58 8.43
CA GLN A 208 -16.76 -0.43 9.07
C GLN A 208 -18.06 0.17 9.62
N GLY A 209 -18.03 1.45 10.04
CA GLY A 209 -19.17 2.13 10.67
C GLY A 209 -19.10 2.09 12.18
#